data_AF-A0A7S1B5C6-F1
#
_entry.id   AF-A0A7S1B5C6-F1
#
_cell.length_a   1.000
_cell.length_b   1.000
_cell.length_c   1.000
_cell.angle_alpha   90.00
_cell.angle_beta   90.00
_cell.angle_gamma   90.00
#
_symmetry.space_group_name_H-M   'P 1'
#
loop_
_entity.id
_entity.type
_entity.pdbx_description
1 polymer ?
#
loop_
_entity_poly.entity_id
_entity_poly.type
_entity_poly.pdbx_seq_one_letter_code
_entity_poly.pdbx_strand_id
1 'polypeptide(L)'
;RELDQHDGLVKILCGVVINRKLRETSRADAMHAIIYLVFHEKNVMAMARISGLLEMLTEVALYKDEDDQIQKWAGAALWKLTCCPENKIIVASRTACLRVILHYFKSADHVLVGYAVAILKQL
;
A
#
# COMPACT_ATOMS: atom_id res chain seq x y z
N ARG A 1 -7.37 0.42 21.88
CA ARG A 1 -7.74 -0.99 22.23
C ARG A 1 -7.92 -1.87 20.99
N GLU A 2 -8.82 -1.59 20.03
CA GLU A 2 -8.88 -2.36 18.75
C GLU A 2 -7.77 -1.96 17.76
N LEU A 3 -7.46 -0.65 17.70
CA LEU A 3 -6.37 -0.11 16.88
C LEU A 3 -4.98 -0.68 17.21
N ASP A 4 -4.72 -0.96 18.49
CA ASP A 4 -3.43 -1.48 18.96
C ASP A 4 -3.21 -2.94 18.55
N GLN A 5 -4.30 -3.73 18.43
CA GLN A 5 -4.22 -5.12 17.95
C GLN A 5 -3.92 -5.16 16.44
N HIS A 6 -4.49 -4.22 15.67
CA HIS A 6 -4.23 -4.12 14.23
C HIS A 6 -2.81 -3.60 13.94
N ASP A 7 -2.27 -2.68 14.74
CA ASP A 7 -0.91 -2.16 14.54
C ASP A 7 0.16 -3.25 14.61
N GLY A 8 0.10 -4.12 15.63
CA GLY A 8 1.04 -5.23 15.78
C GLY A 8 0.96 -6.25 14.63
N LEU A 9 -0.27 -6.63 14.24
CA LEU A 9 -0.49 -7.56 13.13
C LEU A 9 0.02 -6.97 11.80
N VAL A 10 -0.34 -5.73 11.50
CA VAL A 10 0.05 -5.08 10.24
C VAL A 10 1.56 -4.95 10.14
N LYS A 11 2.26 -4.62 11.23
CA LYS A 11 3.74 -4.60 11.26
C LYS A 11 4.36 -5.95 10.92
N ILE A 12 3.82 -7.04 11.48
CA ILE A 12 4.29 -8.40 11.16
C ILE A 12 4.06 -8.69 9.68
N LEU A 13 2.86 -8.38 9.16
CA LEU A 13 2.54 -8.58 7.75
C LEU A 13 3.45 -7.77 6.83
N CYS A 14 3.73 -6.50 7.14
CA CYS A 14 4.69 -5.67 6.40
C CYS A 14 6.06 -6.33 6.35
N GLY A 15 6.54 -6.86 7.48
CA GLY A 15 7.80 -7.60 7.56
C GLY A 15 7.82 -8.86 6.69
N VAL A 16 6.71 -9.59 6.61
CA VAL A 16 6.56 -10.75 5.71
C VAL A 16 6.62 -10.31 4.24
N VAL A 17 5.89 -9.26 3.86
CA VAL A 17 5.83 -8.77 2.47
C VAL A 17 7.22 -8.35 1.96
N ILE A 18 8.00 -7.62 2.75
CA ILE A 18 9.34 -7.15 2.32
C ILE A 18 10.43 -8.23 2.45
N ASN A 19 10.16 -9.35 3.13
CA ASN A 19 11.15 -10.41 3.29
C ASN A 19 11.23 -11.30 2.03
N ARG A 20 12.08 -10.86 1.09
CA ARG A 20 12.34 -11.56 -0.18
C ARG A 20 13.01 -12.94 -0.04
N LYS A 21 13.39 -13.38 1.17
CA LYS A 21 13.84 -14.75 1.42
C LYS A 21 12.67 -15.73 1.59
N LEU A 22 11.46 -15.22 1.86
CA LEU A 22 10.26 -16.03 1.95
C LEU A 22 9.73 -16.38 0.57
N ARG A 23 8.91 -17.43 0.51
CA ARG A 23 8.20 -17.82 -0.71
C ARG A 23 7.30 -16.68 -1.15
N GLU A 24 7.24 -16.46 -2.46
CA GLU A 24 6.41 -15.44 -3.09
C GLU A 24 4.93 -15.59 -2.70
N THR A 25 4.42 -16.81 -2.61
CA THR A 25 3.05 -17.09 -2.15
C THR A 25 2.79 -16.57 -0.73
N SER A 26 3.74 -16.74 0.20
CA SER A 26 3.60 -16.23 1.58
C SER A 26 3.61 -14.71 1.62
N ARG A 27 4.40 -14.07 0.75
CA ARG A 27 4.44 -12.60 0.62
C ARG A 27 3.14 -12.08 0.02
N ALA A 28 2.62 -12.76 -1.01
CA ALA A 28 1.35 -12.46 -1.64
C ALA A 28 0.18 -12.61 -0.65
N ASP A 29 0.12 -13.70 0.12
CA ASP A 29 -0.90 -13.91 1.14
C ASP A 29 -0.86 -12.81 2.22
N ALA A 30 0.35 -12.41 2.66
CA ALA A 30 0.51 -11.32 3.61
C ALA A 30 0.06 -9.98 3.04
N MET A 31 0.39 -9.70 1.78
CA MET A 31 -0.05 -8.49 1.09
C MET A 31 -1.57 -8.49 0.90
N HIS A 32 -2.17 -9.63 0.57
CA HIS A 32 -3.60 -9.77 0.44
C HIS A 32 -4.32 -9.54 1.79
N ALA A 33 -3.76 -10.03 2.90
CA ALA A 33 -4.27 -9.73 4.24
C ALA A 33 -4.22 -8.22 4.56
N ILE A 34 -3.14 -7.52 4.17
CA ILE A 34 -3.05 -6.07 4.31
C ILE A 34 -4.11 -5.36 3.47
N ILE A 35 -4.31 -5.77 2.21
CA ILE A 35 -5.37 -5.24 1.33
C ILE A 35 -6.73 -5.41 2.00
N TYR A 36 -7.04 -6.60 2.50
CA TYR A 36 -8.30 -6.87 3.17
C TYR A 36 -8.53 -5.92 4.35
N LEU A 37 -7.50 -5.68 5.17
CA LEU A 37 -7.57 -4.72 6.28
C LEU A 37 -7.74 -3.28 5.80
N VAL A 38 -7.04 -2.86 4.75
CA VAL A 38 -7.15 -1.50 4.17
C VAL A 38 -8.54 -1.26 3.58
N PHE A 39 -9.17 -2.28 2.98
CA PHE A 39 -10.48 -2.13 2.35
C PHE A 39 -11.64 -2.18 3.34
N HIS A 40 -11.40 -2.66 4.57
CA HIS A 40 -12.40 -2.66 5.62
C HIS A 40 -12.69 -1.23 6.13
N GLU A 41 -13.95 -0.79 6.05
CA GLU A 41 -14.36 0.61 6.29
C GLU A 41 -13.97 1.14 7.68
N LYS A 42 -14.01 0.28 8.70
CA LYS A 42 -13.63 0.68 10.07
C LYS A 42 -12.13 0.88 10.24
N ASN A 43 -11.32 0.21 9.41
CA ASN A 43 -9.88 0.16 9.58
C ASN A 43 -9.21 1.26 8.76
N VAL A 44 -9.71 1.51 7.54
CA VAL A 44 -9.07 2.41 6.57
C VAL A 44 -8.68 3.77 7.16
N MET A 45 -9.53 4.35 8.02
CA MET A 45 -9.30 5.65 8.68
C MET A 45 -8.01 5.72 9.51
N ALA A 46 -7.52 4.58 9.99
CA ALA A 46 -6.34 4.50 10.84
C ALA A 46 -5.13 3.83 10.18
N MET A 47 -5.35 3.07 9.10
CA MET A 47 -4.28 2.30 8.45
C MET A 47 -3.09 3.17 8.03
N ALA A 48 -3.32 4.37 7.48
CA ALA A 48 -2.22 5.26 7.07
C ALA A 48 -1.34 5.77 8.22
N ARG A 49 -1.81 5.66 9.47
CA ARG A 49 -1.06 6.02 10.69
C ARG A 49 -0.24 4.86 11.25
N ILE A 50 -0.47 3.63 10.79
CA ILE A 50 0.30 2.47 11.21
C ILE A 50 1.74 2.64 10.71
N SER A 51 2.68 2.59 11.64
CA SER A 51 4.10 2.77 11.35
C SER A 51 4.59 1.66 10.42
N GLY A 52 5.29 2.04 9.35
CA GLY A 52 5.88 1.12 8.38
C GLY A 52 4.96 0.70 7.25
N LEU A 53 3.64 0.94 7.35
CA LEU A 53 2.70 0.53 6.29
C LEU A 53 2.97 1.31 4.99
N LEU A 54 2.98 2.64 5.05
CA LEU A 54 3.18 3.46 3.86
C LEU A 54 4.59 3.27 3.29
N GLU A 55 5.60 3.11 4.15
CA GLU A 55 6.96 2.77 3.74
C GLU A 55 6.98 1.47 2.94
N MET A 56 6.40 0.38 3.49
CA MET A 56 6.33 -0.91 2.81
C MET A 56 5.58 -0.82 1.48
N LEU A 57 4.40 -0.16 1.45
CA LEU A 57 3.62 -0.01 0.23
C LEU A 57 4.41 0.73 -0.86
N THR A 58 5.14 1.79 -0.49
CA THR A 58 5.97 2.52 -1.45
C THR A 58 7.21 1.75 -1.87
N GLU A 59 7.81 0.97 -0.99
CA GLU A 59 8.95 0.11 -1.32
C GLU A 59 8.55 -0.93 -2.37
N VAL A 60 7.49 -1.69 -2.08
CA VAL A 60 6.92 -2.70 -2.98
C VAL A 60 6.54 -2.09 -4.32
N ALA A 61 5.82 -0.97 -4.31
CA ALA A 61 5.36 -0.31 -5.53
C ALA A 61 6.50 0.22 -6.42
N LEU A 62 7.68 0.48 -5.86
CA LEU A 62 8.84 0.99 -6.58
C LEU A 62 9.90 -0.07 -6.88
N TYR A 63 9.75 -1.28 -6.35
CA TYR A 63 10.74 -2.34 -6.51
C TYR A 63 10.60 -3.01 -7.88
N LYS A 64 11.61 -2.83 -8.73
CA LYS A 64 11.57 -3.22 -10.15
C LYS A 64 11.32 -4.71 -10.39
N ASP A 65 11.88 -5.56 -9.53
CA ASP A 65 11.81 -7.02 -9.66
C ASP A 65 10.78 -7.62 -8.68
N GLU A 66 9.78 -6.83 -8.31
CA GLU A 66 8.67 -7.30 -7.48
C GLU A 66 7.66 -8.09 -8.30
N ASP A 67 6.93 -8.98 -7.64
CA ASP A 67 5.77 -9.64 -8.25
C ASP A 67 4.72 -8.61 -8.68
N ASP A 68 4.24 -8.76 -9.93
CA ASP A 68 3.26 -7.88 -10.56
C ASP A 68 1.98 -7.74 -9.72
N GLN A 69 1.54 -8.84 -9.10
CA GLN A 69 0.32 -8.84 -8.31
C GLN A 69 0.52 -8.09 -6.99
N ILE A 70 1.64 -8.31 -6.31
CA ILE A 70 2.02 -7.58 -5.10
C ILE A 70 2.17 -6.06 -5.38
N GLN A 71 2.77 -5.67 -6.52
CA GLN A 71 2.81 -4.27 -6.94
C GLN A 71 1.41 -3.67 -7.17
N LYS A 72 0.53 -4.39 -7.89
CA LYS A 72 -0.85 -3.94 -8.15
C LYS A 72 -1.62 -3.76 -6.86
N TRP A 73 -1.47 -4.68 -5.91
CA TRP A 73 -2.04 -4.53 -4.59
C TRP A 73 -1.49 -3.32 -3.86
N ALA A 74 -0.19 -3.02 -3.94
CA ALA A 74 0.35 -1.83 -3.31
C ALA A 74 -0.30 -0.54 -3.86
N GLY A 75 -0.48 -0.47 -5.17
CA GLY A 75 -1.23 0.61 -5.82
C GLY A 75 -2.68 0.70 -5.36
N ALA A 76 -3.38 -0.43 -5.31
CA ALA A 76 -4.77 -0.51 -4.84
C ALA A 76 -4.93 -0.05 -3.38
N ALA A 77 -4.01 -0.47 -2.51
CA ALA A 77 -4.00 -0.05 -1.11
C ALA A 77 -3.77 1.46 -0.98
N LEU A 78 -2.76 2.00 -1.68
CA LEU A 78 -2.49 3.44 -1.68
C LEU A 78 -3.71 4.25 -2.17
N TRP A 79 -4.36 3.82 -3.24
CA TRP A 79 -5.60 4.42 -3.71
C TRP A 79 -6.73 4.35 -2.68
N LYS A 80 -6.98 3.19 -2.07
CA LYS A 80 -8.04 3.05 -1.07
C LYS A 80 -7.77 3.93 0.15
N LEU A 81 -6.51 4.07 0.56
CA LEU A 81 -6.12 4.98 1.63
C LEU A 81 -6.44 6.43 1.26
N THR A 82 -6.17 6.89 0.04
CA THR A 82 -6.48 8.27 -0.37
C THR A 82 -7.97 8.55 -0.55
N CYS A 83 -8.80 7.53 -0.79
CA CYS A 83 -10.26 7.69 -0.74
C CYS A 83 -10.79 8.09 0.65
N CYS A 84 -10.00 7.89 1.72
CA CYS A 84 -10.35 8.29 3.08
C CYS A 84 -9.86 9.72 3.36
N PRO A 85 -10.73 10.70 3.65
CA PRO A 85 -10.33 12.09 3.90
C PRO A 85 -9.22 12.27 4.94
N GLU A 86 -9.27 11.49 6.02
CA GLU A 86 -8.33 11.50 7.14
C GLU A 86 -6.90 11.12 6.74
N ASN A 87 -6.76 10.34 5.67
CA ASN A 87 -5.47 9.83 5.21
C ASN A 87 -4.86 10.67 4.08
N LYS A 88 -5.66 11.51 3.40
CA LYS A 88 -5.21 12.30 2.24
C LYS A 88 -3.95 13.10 2.53
N ILE A 89 -3.95 13.85 3.62
CA ILE A 89 -2.82 14.69 4.04
C ILE A 89 -1.60 13.82 4.37
N ILE A 90 -1.81 12.67 5.03
CA ILE A 90 -0.72 11.76 5.42
C ILE A 90 -0.06 11.16 4.18
N VAL A 91 -0.85 10.77 3.17
CA VAL A 91 -0.32 10.23 1.91
C VAL A 91 0.32 11.33 1.06
N ALA A 92 -0.32 12.50 0.92
CA ALA A 92 0.19 13.63 0.13
C ALA A 92 1.52 14.18 0.68
N SER A 93 1.68 14.21 2.00
CA SER A 93 2.89 14.74 2.66
C SER A 93 4.10 13.81 2.55
N ARG A 94 3.92 12.58 2.06
CA ARG A 94 5.02 11.62 1.87
C ARG A 94 5.54 11.65 0.45
N THR A 95 6.76 12.17 0.28
CA THR A 95 7.46 12.23 -1.02
C THR A 95 7.56 10.85 -1.70
N ALA A 96 7.69 9.76 -0.94
CA ALA A 96 7.71 8.40 -1.48
C ALA A 96 6.39 8.01 -2.17
N CYS A 97 5.24 8.43 -1.63
CA CYS A 97 3.93 8.21 -2.25
C CYS A 97 3.80 8.97 -3.57
N LEU A 98 4.28 10.22 -3.64
CA LEU A 98 4.32 10.98 -4.89
C LEU A 98 5.23 10.33 -5.94
N ARG A 99 6.35 9.73 -5.51
CA ARG A 99 7.24 8.96 -6.41
C ARG A 99 6.54 7.73 -6.99
N VAL A 100 5.70 7.04 -6.22
CA VAL A 100 4.89 5.91 -6.73
C VAL A 100 3.98 6.37 -7.87
N ILE A 101 3.29 7.50 -7.71
CA ILE A 101 2.41 8.06 -8.75
C ILE A 101 3.21 8.31 -10.04
N LEU A 102 4.36 8.98 -9.93
CA LEU A 102 5.23 9.27 -11.07
C LEU A 102 5.80 8.00 -11.72
N HIS A 103 6.11 6.98 -10.92
CA HIS A 103 6.59 5.70 -11.40
C HIS A 103 5.51 4.96 -12.19
N TYR A 104 4.30 4.87 -11.64
CA TYR A 104 3.16 4.22 -12.28
C TYR A 104 2.71 4.91 -13.57
N PHE A 105 2.79 6.24 -13.66
CA PHE A 105 2.51 6.96 -14.91
C PHE A 105 3.42 6.56 -16.07
N LYS A 106 4.62 6.03 -15.77
CA LYS A 106 5.58 5.56 -16.77
C LYS A 106 5.47 4.07 -17.04
N SER A 107 4.58 3.36 -16.35
CA SER A 107 4.40 1.93 -16.52
C SER A 107 3.71 1.62 -17.85
N ALA A 108 4.08 0.49 -18.46
CA ALA A 108 3.33 -0.10 -19.57
C ALA A 108 2.05 -0.81 -19.08
N ASP A 109 1.94 -1.09 -17.77
CA ASP A 109 0.76 -1.69 -17.16
C ASP A 109 -0.33 -0.63 -16.94
N HIS A 110 -1.42 -0.74 -17.71
CA HIS A 110 -2.55 0.19 -17.64
C HIS A 110 -3.27 0.20 -16.29
N VAL A 111 -3.22 -0.89 -15.51
CA VAL A 111 -3.80 -0.93 -14.17
C VAL A 111 -3.00 -0.04 -13.24
N LEU A 112 -1.67 -0.09 -13.30
CA LEU A 112 -0.80 0.79 -12.50
C LEU A 112 -1.00 2.26 -12.88
N VAL A 113 -1.09 2.57 -14.18
CA VAL A 113 -1.43 3.92 -14.65
C VAL A 113 -2.80 4.35 -14.11
N GLY A 114 -3.78 3.46 -14.11
CA GLY A 114 -5.10 3.69 -13.53
C GLY A 114 -5.04 4.05 -12.05
N TYR A 115 -4.24 3.33 -11.25
CA TYR A 115 -4.02 3.69 -9.85
C TYR A 115 -3.33 5.06 -9.69
N ALA A 116 -2.36 5.40 -10.54
CA ALA A 116 -1.70 6.71 -10.49
C ALA A 116 -2.72 7.86 -10.64
N VAL A 117 -3.58 7.77 -11.66
CA VAL A 117 -4.64 8.74 -11.93
C VAL A 117 -5.65 8.78 -10.77
N ALA A 118 -6.06 7.61 -10.28
CA ALA A 118 -7.03 7.51 -9.20
C ALA A 118 -6.50 8.09 -7.88
N ILE A 119 -5.24 7.82 -7.53
CA ILE A 119 -4.57 8.41 -6.37
C ILE A 119 -4.51 9.93 -6.52
N LEU A 120 -4.02 10.43 -7.66
CA LEU A 120 -3.87 11.86 -7.92
C LEU A 120 -5.21 12.61 -7.84
N LYS A 121 -6.30 12.01 -8.31
CA LYS A 121 -7.65 12.59 -8.20
C LYS A 121 -8.12 12.77 -6.75
N GLN A 122 -7.57 12.00 -5.81
CA GLN A 122 -7.98 12.04 -4.40
C GLN A 122 -7.12 12.96 -3.53
N LEU A 123 -5.86 13.22 -3.93
CA LEU A 123 -4.95 14.13 -3.23
C LEU A 123 -5.30 15.59 -3.49
#